data_AF-A0A9D4KNI7-F1
#
_entry.id   AF-A0A9D4KNI7-F1
#
_cell.length_a   1.000
_cell.length_b   1.000
_cell.length_c   1.000
_cell.angle_alpha   90.00
_cell.angle_beta   90.00
_cell.angle_gamma   90.00
#
_symmetry.space_group_name_H-M   'P 1'
#
loop_
_entity.id
_entity.type
_entity.pdbx_description
1 polymer ?
#
loop_
_entity_poly.entity_id
_entity_poly.type
_entity_poly.pdbx_seq_one_letter_code
_entity_poly.pdbx_strand_id
1 'polypeptide(L)'
;MDSGPNNTAMDSGPNNTAMDSGPNNTAMDSGPNNTVMDSGPNNTAMDSGPNNTAMDSGPNNTAMDSGPNNTAMDSGPNNTAMDSGPNNTAMDSGPNNTAMDSGPNNTAMDSGPNNTAMDSGPNNTAMDSGPNNTAMDSGPNNTAMDSGPNNTAMDSGPNNTAMDMRY
;
A
#
# COMPACT_ATOMS: atom_id res chain seq x y z
N MET A 1 16.50 -23.73 10.32
CA MET A 1 15.30 -23.70 11.19
C MET A 1 15.70 -22.87 12.38
N ASP A 2 15.59 -21.55 12.24
CA ASP A 2 15.80 -20.61 13.34
C ASP A 2 14.52 -19.79 13.40
N SER A 3 13.62 -20.21 14.29
CA SER A 3 12.41 -19.49 14.64
C SER A 3 12.87 -18.29 15.48
N GLY A 4 13.17 -17.17 14.84
CA GLY A 4 13.26 -15.88 15.51
C GLY A 4 11.97 -15.65 16.32
N PRO A 5 12.06 -15.06 17.53
CA PRO A 5 10.90 -14.86 18.37
C PRO A 5 9.92 -13.94 17.64
N ASN A 6 8.66 -14.35 17.57
CA ASN A 6 7.55 -13.50 17.13
C ASN A 6 7.62 -12.19 17.92
N ASN A 7 8.01 -11.08 17.29
CA ASN A 7 8.23 -9.82 17.99
C ASN A 7 7.02 -8.92 17.82
N THR A 8 6.59 -8.28 18.91
CA THR A 8 5.51 -7.30 18.86
C THR A 8 5.99 -6.01 19.50
N ALA A 9 6.08 -4.96 18.69
CA ALA A 9 6.39 -3.60 19.12
C ALA A 9 5.10 -2.77 19.10
N MET A 10 4.84 -2.04 20.19
CA MET A 10 3.74 -1.09 20.29
C MET A 10 4.28 0.22 20.84
N ASP A 11 4.08 1.30 20.10
CA ASP A 11 4.38 2.66 20.55
C ASP A 11 3.13 3.54 20.42
N SER A 12 3.11 4.63 21.17
CA SER A 12 2.07 5.63 21.11
C SER A 12 2.64 6.98 21.48
N GLY A 13 2.42 7.98 20.64
CA GLY A 13 2.97 9.31 20.83
C GLY A 13 3.31 9.98 19.50
N PRO A 14 3.68 11.27 19.54
CA PRO A 14 4.09 11.99 18.35
C PRO A 14 5.57 11.76 18.03
N ASN A 15 5.91 11.67 16.74
CA ASN A 15 7.29 11.60 16.23
C ASN A 15 8.07 10.36 16.68
N ASN A 16 7.43 9.20 16.60
CA ASN A 16 8.06 7.92 16.88
C ASN A 16 8.70 7.33 15.63
N THR A 17 9.72 6.49 15.85
CA THR A 17 10.33 5.68 14.79
C THR A 17 10.57 4.28 15.33
N ALA A 18 9.84 3.31 14.77
CA ALA A 18 10.00 1.90 15.07
C ALA A 18 10.75 1.21 13.92
N MET A 19 11.74 0.40 14.27
CA MET A 19 12.47 -0.44 13.31
C MET A 19 12.54 -1.86 13.85
N ASP A 20 12.12 -2.82 13.05
CA ASP A 20 12.27 -4.23 13.34
C ASP A 20 12.89 -4.98 12.14
N SER A 21 13.55 -6.10 12.44
CA SER A 21 14.12 -6.97 11.43
C SER A 21 14.08 -8.41 11.91
N GLY A 22 13.52 -9.30 11.11
CA GLY A 22 13.32 -10.69 11.48
C GLY A 22 12.07 -11.29 10.85
N PRO A 23 11.87 -12.60 11.00
CA PRO A 23 10.67 -13.27 10.57
C PRO A 23 9.54 -13.11 11.60
N ASN A 24 8.31 -12.90 11.13
CA ASN A 24 7.10 -12.85 11.95
C ASN A 24 7.11 -11.71 12.99
N ASN A 25 7.26 -10.48 12.51
CA ASN A 25 7.19 -9.28 13.32
C ASN A 25 5.83 -8.58 13.17
N THR A 26 5.42 -7.88 14.22
CA THR A 26 4.28 -6.97 14.18
C THR A 26 4.67 -5.67 14.87
N ALA A 27 4.65 -4.57 14.14
CA ALA A 27 4.90 -3.24 14.68
C ALA A 27 3.62 -2.41 14.59
N MET A 28 3.27 -1.73 15.68
CA MET A 28 2.11 -0.85 15.74
C MET A 28 2.51 0.48 16.36
N ASP A 29 2.14 1.57 15.70
CA ASP A 29 2.29 2.92 16.23
C ASP A 29 0.96 3.69 16.18
N SER A 30 0.83 4.67 17.06
CA SER A 30 -0.33 5.55 17.11
C SER A 30 0.05 6.96 17.54
N GLY A 31 -0.29 7.93 16.71
CA GLY A 31 0.07 9.33 16.91
C GLY A 31 0.50 10.00 15.61
N PRO A 32 0.76 11.30 15.64
CA PRO A 32 1.16 12.04 14.45
C PRO A 32 2.66 11.91 14.16
N ASN A 33 3.00 11.91 12.87
CA ASN A 33 4.38 11.95 12.36
C ASN A 33 5.21 10.71 12.73
N ASN A 34 4.63 9.53 12.64
CA ASN A 34 5.29 8.29 13.00
C ASN A 34 5.88 7.59 11.77
N THR A 35 6.87 6.73 12.00
CA THR A 35 7.47 5.91 10.95
C THR A 35 7.72 4.51 11.47
N VAL A 36 7.17 3.51 10.80
CA VAL A 36 7.36 2.10 11.09
C VAL A 36 8.10 1.45 9.93
N MET A 37 9.18 0.73 10.23
CA MET A 37 9.97 -0.01 9.25
C MET A 37 10.16 -1.45 9.70
N ASP A 38 9.79 -2.40 8.86
CA ASP A 38 10.06 -3.82 9.09
C ASP A 38 10.80 -4.47 7.91
N SER A 39 11.61 -5.48 8.22
CA SER A 39 12.37 -6.23 7.24
C SER A 39 12.45 -7.71 7.57
N GLY A 40 12.02 -8.55 6.65
CA GLY A 40 11.94 -9.99 6.83
C GLY A 40 10.64 -10.58 6.28
N PRO A 41 10.48 -11.91 6.38
CA PRO A 41 9.28 -12.58 5.91
C PRO A 41 8.15 -12.52 6.95
N ASN A 42 6.91 -12.39 6.48
CA ASN A 42 5.68 -12.44 7.29
C ASN A 42 5.56 -11.31 8.31
N ASN A 43 5.80 -10.07 7.90
CA ASN A 43 5.76 -8.92 8.80
C ASN A 43 4.47 -8.12 8.65
N THR A 44 4.13 -7.32 9.66
CA THR A 44 2.97 -6.43 9.63
C THR A 44 3.30 -5.13 10.33
N ALA A 45 3.28 -4.03 9.57
CA ALA A 45 3.35 -2.67 10.07
C ALA A 45 1.96 -2.02 10.10
N MET A 46 1.58 -1.45 11.24
CA MET A 46 0.33 -0.69 11.39
C MET A 46 0.61 0.69 11.98
N ASP A 47 0.14 1.75 11.33
CA ASP A 47 0.19 3.09 11.89
C ASP A 47 -1.19 3.77 11.89
N SER A 48 -1.44 4.59 12.90
CA SER A 48 -2.68 5.34 13.04
C SER A 48 -2.43 6.76 13.51
N GLY A 49 -2.86 7.72 12.71
CA GLY A 49 -2.61 9.14 12.94
C GLY A 49 -2.27 9.88 11.64
N PRO A 50 -2.09 11.20 11.71
CA PRO A 50 -1.75 12.00 10.54
C PRO A 50 -0.24 12.00 10.26
N ASN A 51 0.12 12.04 8.97
CA ASN A 51 1.51 12.15 8.49
C ASN A 51 2.38 10.94 8.85
N ASN A 52 1.85 9.74 8.72
CA ASN A 52 2.54 8.51 9.10
C ASN A 52 3.13 7.79 7.89
N THR A 53 4.05 6.86 8.13
CA THR A 53 4.66 6.05 7.08
C THR A 53 4.95 4.64 7.59
N ALA A 54 4.36 3.65 6.95
CA ALA A 54 4.69 2.24 7.15
C ALA A 54 5.50 1.70 5.96
N MET A 55 6.60 1.00 6.23
CA MET A 55 7.48 0.41 5.23
C MET A 55 7.83 -1.04 5.59
N ASP A 56 7.40 -2.00 4.78
CA ASP A 56 7.85 -3.39 4.93
C ASP A 56 8.66 -3.89 3.73
N SER A 57 9.69 -4.70 4.01
CA SER A 57 10.51 -5.34 2.99
C SER A 57 10.70 -6.83 3.24
N GLY A 58 10.41 -7.66 2.23
CA GLY A 58 10.40 -9.11 2.33
C GLY A 58 9.11 -9.73 1.79
N PRO A 59 9.01 -11.06 1.80
CA PRO A 59 7.84 -11.77 1.30
C PRO A 59 6.71 -11.84 2.34
N ASN A 60 5.46 -11.77 1.87
CA ASN A 60 4.25 -11.89 2.68
C ASN A 60 4.11 -10.82 3.76
N ASN A 61 4.33 -9.55 3.41
CA ASN A 61 4.22 -8.44 4.36
C ASN A 61 2.90 -7.69 4.22
N THR A 62 2.58 -6.85 5.20
CA THR A 62 1.38 -6.00 5.17
C THR A 62 1.66 -4.69 5.89
N ALA A 63 1.68 -3.60 5.14
CA ALA A 63 1.68 -2.24 5.69
C ALA A 63 0.25 -1.67 5.70
N MET A 64 -0.17 -1.09 6.82
CA MET A 64 -1.48 -0.45 6.96
C MET A 64 -1.40 0.88 7.69
N ASP A 65 -1.81 1.96 7.02
CA ASP A 65 -1.94 3.27 7.68
C ASP A 65 -3.39 3.79 7.70
N SER A 66 -3.76 4.43 8.81
CA SER A 66 -5.06 5.09 8.96
C SER A 66 -4.92 6.52 9.46
N GLY A 67 -5.36 7.49 8.65
CA GLY A 67 -5.27 8.92 8.93
C GLY A 67 -4.99 9.72 7.66
N PRO A 68 -4.92 11.06 7.76
CA PRO A 68 -4.60 11.90 6.62
C PRO A 68 -3.10 11.97 6.34
N ASN A 69 -2.73 12.07 5.06
CA ASN A 69 -1.34 12.22 4.60
C ASN A 69 -0.42 11.05 4.97
N ASN A 70 -0.89 9.83 4.84
CA ASN A 70 -0.11 8.63 5.18
C ASN A 70 0.50 7.97 3.95
N THR A 71 1.42 7.03 4.17
CA THR A 71 2.08 6.30 3.09
C THR A 71 2.45 4.89 3.55
N ALA A 72 1.79 3.88 2.99
CA ALA A 72 2.19 2.49 3.11
C ALA A 72 3.05 2.05 1.91
N MET A 73 4.17 1.38 2.17
CA MET A 73 5.11 0.90 1.16
C MET A 73 5.54 -0.55 1.44
N ASP A 74 5.25 -1.48 0.53
CA ASP A 74 5.80 -2.82 0.61
C ASP A 74 6.69 -3.19 -0.58
N SER A 75 7.77 -3.93 -0.29
CA SER A 75 8.65 -4.49 -1.32
C SER A 75 8.92 -5.97 -1.12
N GLY A 76 8.63 -6.79 -2.13
CA GLY A 76 8.72 -8.25 -2.08
C GLY A 76 7.49 -8.92 -2.71
N PRO A 77 7.47 -10.25 -2.77
CA PRO A 77 6.34 -11.00 -3.30
C PRO A 77 5.22 -11.18 -2.27
N ASN A 78 3.97 -11.16 -2.74
CA ASN A 78 2.75 -11.39 -1.95
C ASN A 78 2.54 -10.36 -0.82
N ASN A 79 2.76 -9.08 -1.10
CA ASN A 79 2.61 -8.03 -0.11
C ASN A 79 1.28 -7.27 -0.26
N THR A 80 0.94 -6.43 0.72
CA THR A 80 -0.31 -5.67 0.71
C THR A 80 -0.12 -4.35 1.46
N ALA A 81 -0.10 -3.24 0.73
CA ALA A 81 -0.20 -1.90 1.30
C ALA A 81 -1.66 -1.42 1.36
N MET A 82 -2.09 -0.89 2.51
CA MET A 82 -3.44 -0.36 2.71
C MET A 82 -3.44 0.99 3.40
N ASP A 83 -3.97 2.04 2.76
CA ASP A 83 -4.21 3.30 3.44
C ASP A 83 -5.70 3.70 3.52
N SER A 84 -6.06 4.32 4.64
CA SER A 84 -7.40 4.90 4.83
C SER A 84 -7.35 6.33 5.36
N GLY A 85 -7.95 7.25 4.64
CA GLY A 85 -7.94 8.69 4.93
C GLY A 85 -7.68 9.52 3.67
N PRO A 86 -7.68 10.85 3.78
CA PRO A 86 -7.41 11.73 2.65
C PRO A 86 -5.92 11.93 2.40
N ASN A 87 -5.54 12.09 1.13
CA ASN A 87 -4.18 12.34 0.66
C ASN A 87 -3.18 11.23 1.00
N ASN A 88 -3.58 9.97 0.87
CA ASN A 88 -2.73 8.83 1.18
C ASN A 88 -2.08 8.21 -0.06
N THR A 89 -1.14 7.30 0.13
CA THR A 89 -0.43 6.64 -0.96
C THR A 89 0.02 5.24 -0.54
N ALA A 90 -0.63 4.22 -1.08
CA ALA A 90 -0.16 2.84 -1.01
C ALA A 90 0.74 2.49 -2.22
N MET A 91 1.92 1.90 -1.97
CA MET A 91 2.83 1.45 -3.02
C MET A 91 3.36 0.04 -2.77
N ASP A 92 3.16 -0.87 -3.72
CA ASP A 92 3.81 -2.17 -3.70
C ASP A 92 4.75 -2.43 -4.88
N SER A 93 5.84 -3.14 -4.61
CA SER A 93 6.78 -3.61 -5.64
C SER A 93 7.16 -5.07 -5.48
N GLY A 94 6.90 -5.87 -6.51
CA GLY A 94 7.07 -7.31 -6.52
C GLY A 94 5.88 -8.03 -7.18
N PRO A 95 5.93 -9.37 -7.29
CA PRO A 95 4.82 -10.13 -7.86
C PRO A 95 3.72 -10.43 -6.84
N ASN A 96 2.47 -10.48 -7.32
CA ASN A 96 1.27 -10.81 -6.54
C ASN A 96 0.99 -9.83 -5.38
N ASN A 97 1.18 -8.54 -5.60
CA ASN A 97 0.96 -7.52 -4.58
C ASN A 97 -0.40 -6.83 -4.72
N THR A 98 -0.77 -6.03 -3.72
CA THR A 98 -2.05 -5.33 -3.71
C THR A 98 -1.93 -4.03 -2.93
N ALA A 99 -1.92 -2.90 -3.63
CA ALA A 99 -2.09 -1.58 -3.04
C ALA A 99 -3.58 -1.17 -3.00
N MET A 100 -4.05 -0.71 -1.83
CA MET A 100 -5.44 -0.25 -1.65
C MET A 100 -5.52 1.06 -0.90
N ASP A 101 -6.15 2.08 -1.48
CA ASP A 101 -6.49 3.30 -0.76
C ASP A 101 -8.00 3.59 -0.68
N SER A 102 -8.39 4.19 0.44
CA SER A 102 -9.76 4.67 0.68
C SER A 102 -9.80 6.09 1.24
N GLY A 103 -10.51 6.98 0.56
CA GLY A 103 -10.56 8.41 0.88
C GLY A 103 -10.34 9.28 -0.36
N PRO A 104 -10.43 10.62 -0.23
CA PRO A 104 -10.21 11.54 -1.33
C PRO A 104 -8.72 11.83 -1.57
N ASN A 105 -8.35 12.05 -2.83
CA ASN A 105 -6.99 12.40 -3.29
C ASN A 105 -5.93 11.34 -2.96
N ASN A 106 -6.26 10.06 -3.11
CA ASN A 106 -5.35 8.96 -2.82
C ASN A 106 -4.68 8.40 -4.07
N THR A 107 -3.69 7.53 -3.90
CA THR A 107 -2.93 6.95 -5.01
C THR A 107 -2.41 5.56 -4.63
N ALA A 108 -3.01 4.52 -5.19
CA ALA A 108 -2.45 3.18 -5.16
C ALA A 108 -1.53 2.91 -6.38
N MET A 109 -0.33 2.39 -6.13
CA MET A 109 0.61 2.02 -7.20
C MET A 109 1.21 0.63 -7.00
N ASP A 110 1.09 -0.24 -8.00
CA ASP A 110 1.84 -1.49 -8.01
C ASP A 110 2.79 -1.64 -9.20
N SER A 111 3.92 -2.31 -8.92
CA SER A 111 4.91 -2.68 -9.94
C SER A 111 5.34 -4.15 -9.83
N GLY A 112 5.22 -4.89 -10.93
CA GLY A 112 5.44 -6.33 -10.98
C GLY A 112 4.28 -7.08 -11.64
N PRO A 113 4.38 -8.41 -11.80
CA PRO A 113 3.33 -9.21 -12.41
C PRO A 113 2.24 -9.62 -11.40
N ASN A 114 1.00 -9.75 -11.88
CA ASN A 114 -0.17 -10.18 -11.11
C ASN A 114 -0.53 -9.26 -9.93
N ASN A 115 -0.38 -7.95 -10.10
CA ASN A 115 -0.66 -6.99 -9.04
C ASN A 115 -2.05 -6.37 -9.17
N THR A 116 -2.48 -5.63 -8.15
CA THR A 116 -3.80 -4.99 -8.14
C THR A 116 -3.75 -3.69 -7.32
N ALA A 117 -3.77 -2.55 -8.00
CA ALA A 117 -4.02 -1.26 -7.38
C ALA A 117 -5.53 -0.94 -7.33
N MET A 118 -6.06 -0.59 -6.16
CA MET A 118 -7.46 -0.17 -6.01
C MET A 118 -7.62 1.11 -5.20
N ASP A 119 -8.32 2.11 -5.75
CA ASP A 119 -8.73 3.27 -4.98
C ASP A 119 -10.25 3.47 -4.90
N SER A 120 -10.68 4.01 -3.75
CA SER A 120 -12.08 4.39 -3.51
C SER A 120 -12.20 5.79 -2.91
N GLY A 121 -12.98 6.66 -3.55
CA GLY A 121 -13.11 8.07 -3.20
C GLY A 121 -12.95 8.99 -4.41
N PRO A 122 -13.12 10.32 -4.25
CA PRO A 122 -12.95 11.27 -5.33
C PRO A 122 -11.49 11.66 -5.54
N ASN A 123 -11.11 11.94 -6.80
CA ASN A 123 -9.78 12.40 -7.21
C ASN A 123 -8.65 11.39 -6.92
N ASN A 124 -8.93 10.09 -7.07
CA ASN A 124 -7.94 9.06 -6.80
C ASN A 124 -7.22 8.58 -8.07
N THR A 125 -6.14 7.81 -7.92
CA THR A 125 -5.35 7.31 -9.04
C THR A 125 -4.79 5.92 -8.72
N ALA A 126 -5.36 4.89 -9.32
CA ALA A 126 -4.75 3.55 -9.33
C ALA A 126 -3.81 3.36 -10.53
N MET A 127 -2.56 2.95 -10.29
CA MET A 127 -1.58 2.67 -11.35
C MET A 127 -0.90 1.31 -11.21
N ASP A 128 -0.89 0.55 -12.29
CA ASP A 128 -0.20 -0.73 -12.35
C ASP A 128 0.81 -0.82 -13.50
N SER A 129 1.95 -1.45 -13.22
CA SER A 129 2.98 -1.73 -14.23
C SER A 129 3.50 -3.17 -14.16
N GLY A 130 3.47 -3.88 -15.29
CA GLY A 130 3.78 -5.30 -15.37
C GLY A 130 2.64 -6.10 -16.02
N PRO A 131 2.81 -7.41 -16.25
CA PRO A 131 1.80 -8.24 -16.88
C PRO A 131 0.75 -8.77 -15.90
N ASN A 132 -0.49 -8.96 -16.37
CA ASN A 132 -1.62 -9.49 -15.61
C ASN A 132 -2.05 -8.63 -14.41
N ASN A 133 -1.93 -7.31 -14.52
CA ASN A 133 -2.28 -6.40 -13.43
C ASN A 133 -3.70 -5.86 -13.55
N THR A 134 -4.24 -5.31 -12.46
CA THR A 134 -5.60 -4.74 -12.41
C THR A 134 -5.61 -3.42 -11.64
N ALA A 135 -5.79 -2.31 -12.34
CA ALA A 135 -6.02 -1.01 -11.72
C ALA A 135 -7.53 -0.73 -11.65
N MET A 136 -8.07 -0.44 -10.46
CA MET A 136 -9.49 -0.16 -10.27
C MET A 136 -9.75 1.09 -9.46
N ASP A 137 -10.60 1.97 -9.97
CA ASP A 137 -11.04 3.16 -9.25
C ASP A 137 -12.57 3.24 -9.09
N SER A 138 -13.00 3.74 -7.93
CA SER A 138 -14.40 4.03 -7.65
C SER A 138 -14.61 5.41 -7.01
N GLY A 139 -15.50 6.21 -7.58
CA GLY A 139 -15.71 7.62 -7.21
C GLY A 139 -15.54 8.56 -8.40
N PRO A 140 -15.78 9.87 -8.23
CA PRO A 140 -15.66 10.85 -9.31
C PRO A 140 -14.24 11.38 -9.49
N ASN A 141 -13.88 11.75 -10.73
CA ASN A 141 -12.57 12.32 -11.10
C ASN A 141 -11.37 11.40 -10.86
N ASN A 142 -11.54 10.09 -11.02
CA ASN A 142 -10.48 9.12 -10.77
C ASN A 142 -9.73 8.74 -12.05
N THR A 143 -8.53 8.18 -11.90
CA THR A 143 -7.67 7.76 -13.00
C THR A 143 -7.09 6.38 -12.76
N ALA A 144 -7.60 5.37 -13.46
CA ALA A 144 -7.02 4.03 -13.47
C ALA A 144 -6.07 3.90 -14.68
N MET A 145 -4.81 3.55 -14.46
CA MET A 145 -3.84 3.29 -15.52
C MET A 145 -3.16 1.95 -15.35
N ASP A 146 -3.00 1.23 -16.45
CA ASP A 146 -2.18 0.04 -16.49
C ASP A 146 -1.15 0.09 -17.63
N SER A 147 -0.05 -0.66 -17.47
CA SER A 147 0.95 -0.83 -18.51
C SER A 147 1.54 -2.24 -18.52
N GLY A 148 1.41 -2.94 -19.65
CA GLY A 148 1.84 -4.33 -19.81
C GLY A 148 0.78 -5.24 -20.43
N PRO A 149 1.13 -6.49 -20.78
CA PRO A 149 0.19 -7.40 -21.41
C PRO A 149 -0.79 -8.00 -20.38
N ASN A 150 -2.03 -8.24 -20.83
CA ASN A 150 -3.12 -8.81 -20.02
C ASN A 150 -3.54 -7.97 -18.82
N ASN A 151 -3.36 -6.65 -18.88
CA ASN A 151 -3.81 -5.79 -17.81
C ASN A 151 -5.27 -5.37 -17.99
N THR A 152 -5.86 -4.88 -16.90
CA THR A 152 -7.21 -4.34 -16.89
C THR A 152 -7.28 -3.06 -16.06
N ALA A 153 -7.61 -1.94 -16.70
CA ALA A 153 -7.98 -0.70 -16.04
C ALA A 153 -9.50 -0.55 -16.00
N MET A 154 -10.07 -0.36 -14.80
CA MET A 154 -11.50 -0.15 -14.58
C MET A 154 -11.74 1.12 -13.78
N ASP A 155 -12.78 1.86 -14.15
CA ASP A 155 -13.27 2.97 -13.35
C ASP A 155 -14.79 2.89 -13.15
N SER A 156 -15.27 3.49 -12.06
CA SER A 156 -16.70 3.65 -11.81
C SER A 156 -17.00 5.02 -11.18
N GLY A 157 -17.71 5.87 -11.91
CA GLY A 157 -18.07 7.22 -11.46
C GLY A 157 -18.03 8.25 -12.58
N PRO A 158 -18.49 9.48 -12.34
CA PRO A 158 -18.42 10.54 -13.34
C PRO A 158 -17.01 11.13 -13.45
N ASN A 159 -16.63 11.54 -14.67
CA ASN A 159 -15.33 12.18 -14.98
C ASN A 159 -14.10 11.30 -14.71
N ASN A 160 -14.25 9.99 -14.81
CA ASN A 160 -13.11 9.09 -14.63
C ASN A 160 -12.40 8.84 -15.96
N THR A 161 -11.15 8.39 -15.85
CA THR A 161 -10.32 7.98 -16.98
C THR A 161 -9.72 6.61 -16.69
N ALA A 162 -9.94 5.66 -17.58
CA ALA A 162 -9.23 4.38 -17.59
C ALA A 162 -8.30 4.32 -18.82
N MET A 163 -7.01 4.03 -18.61
CA MET A 163 -6.03 3.84 -19.69
C MET A 163 -5.34 2.49 -19.57
N ASP A 164 -5.26 1.78 -20.70
CA ASP A 164 -4.56 0.50 -20.82
C ASP A 164 -3.46 0.62 -21.89
N MET A 165 -2.20 0.55 -21.45
CA MET A 165 -1.02 0.64 -22.31
C MET A 165 -0.43 -0.76 -22.59
N ARG A 166 -0.99 -1.40 -23.61
CA ARG A 166 -0.50 -2.69 -24.15
C ARG A 166 0.76 -2.49 -24.97
N TYR A 167 1.93 -2.78 -24.37
CA TYR A 167 3.19 -2.94 -25.08
C TYR A 167 3.60 -4.41 -25.19
#